data_AF-A0A563VJY4-F1
#
_entry.id   AF-A0A563VJY4-F1
#
_cell.length_a   1.000
_cell.length_b   1.000
_cell.length_c   1.000
_cell.angle_alpha   90.00
_cell.angle_beta   90.00
_cell.angle_gamma   90.00
#
_symmetry.space_group_name_H-M   'P 1'
#
loop_
_entity.id
_entity.type
_entity.pdbx_description
1 polymer ?
#
loop_
_entity_poly.entity_id
_entity_poly.type
_entity_poly.pdbx_seq_one_letter_code
_entity_poly.pdbx_strand_id
1 'polypeptide(L)'
;MLEKKGNSNTQERIELIEEFIELFCEYKIDYLSADREFLGHDWLKYLLSQPMMSFRIRIRETELLGDGKHQLSTRIVFSHLQIGQRSLLRKKRVLWGYPVYIGALRLQDNSLLTVVAPSYCHTIIDDYAQRWGIETLFGIFKSRGFNLEDTHLVDSERLSRLFALLTIALCWAYRTGQWLSQAKPISIKSHGRKAKSIFRDGFDHLRSIFRDFDEHKTDFFQSLQFLSCT
;
A
#
# COMPACT_ATOMS: atom_id res chain seq x y z
N MET A 1 -11.14 2.79 -13.93
CA MET A 1 -10.26 1.71 -14.44
C MET A 1 -9.62 2.21 -15.74
N LEU A 2 -8.37 1.86 -16.03
CA LEU A 2 -7.73 2.25 -17.28
C LEU A 2 -8.50 1.64 -18.47
N GLU A 3 -8.61 2.38 -19.57
CA GLU A 3 -9.34 1.95 -20.78
C GLU A 3 -8.60 0.85 -21.56
N LYS A 4 -7.36 0.55 -21.19
CA LYS A 4 -6.51 -0.44 -21.85
C LYS A 4 -6.15 -1.61 -20.94
N LYS A 5 -5.82 -2.74 -21.57
CA LYS A 5 -5.17 -3.88 -20.91
C LYS A 5 -3.65 -3.64 -20.83
N GLY A 6 -3.02 -4.12 -19.75
CA GLY A 6 -1.57 -4.04 -19.56
C GLY A 6 -1.15 -2.95 -18.58
N ASN A 7 0.15 -2.63 -18.55
CA ASN A 7 0.72 -1.72 -17.57
C ASN A 7 0.42 -0.25 -17.88
N SER A 8 0.24 0.56 -16.83
CA SER A 8 0.12 2.01 -16.95
C SER A 8 1.42 2.61 -17.51
N ASN A 9 1.31 3.56 -18.44
CA ASN A 9 2.44 4.38 -18.88
C ASN A 9 2.66 5.57 -17.90
N THR A 10 3.71 6.37 -18.12
CA THR A 10 4.02 7.51 -17.24
C THR A 10 2.92 8.56 -17.22
N GLN A 11 2.33 8.86 -18.37
CA GLN A 11 1.30 9.89 -18.49
C GLN A 11 0.02 9.49 -17.74
N GLU A 12 -0.45 8.25 -17.92
CA GLU A 12 -1.60 7.72 -17.20
C GLU A 12 -1.39 7.72 -15.67
N ARG A 13 -0.16 7.48 -15.21
CA ARG A 13 0.17 7.56 -13.78
C ARG A 13 0.13 8.99 -13.25
N ILE A 14 0.57 9.95 -14.06
CA ILE A 14 0.52 11.38 -13.70
C ILE A 14 -0.94 11.81 -13.58
N GLU A 15 -1.76 11.53 -14.59
CA GLU A 15 -3.19 11.88 -14.61
C GLU A 15 -3.93 11.30 -13.40
N LEU A 16 -3.67 10.04 -13.04
CA LEU A 16 -4.28 9.42 -11.85
C LEU A 16 -3.85 10.09 -10.54
N ILE A 17 -2.60 10.54 -10.44
CA ILE A 17 -2.13 11.26 -9.25
C ILE A 17 -2.72 12.67 -9.20
N GLU A 18 -2.84 13.35 -10.33
CA GLU A 18 -3.46 14.68 -10.40
C GLU A 18 -4.93 14.61 -10.01
N GLU A 19 -5.68 13.66 -10.56
CA GLU A 19 -7.08 13.40 -10.16
C GLU A 19 -7.19 13.12 -8.66
N PHE A 20 -6.29 12.30 -8.11
CA PHE A 20 -6.26 12.02 -6.67
C PHE A 20 -5.98 13.28 -5.84
N ILE A 21 -5.00 14.10 -6.24
CA ILE A 21 -4.65 15.34 -5.53
C ILE A 21 -5.81 16.33 -5.57
N GLU A 22 -6.52 16.44 -6.70
CA GLU A 22 -7.69 17.32 -6.83
C GLU A 22 -8.83 16.86 -5.92
N LEU A 23 -9.15 15.56 -5.93
CA LEU A 23 -10.23 14.99 -5.11
C LEU A 23 -9.94 15.07 -3.60
N PHE A 24 -8.67 14.98 -3.21
CA PHE A 24 -8.23 14.99 -1.82
C PHE A 24 -7.42 16.24 -1.45
N CYS A 25 -7.67 17.36 -2.12
CA CYS A 25 -6.89 18.60 -1.97
C CYS A 25 -6.89 19.19 -0.54
N GLU A 26 -7.91 18.88 0.27
CA GLU A 26 -8.00 19.29 1.67
C GLU A 26 -7.09 18.46 2.61
N TYR A 27 -6.60 17.31 2.14
CA TYR A 27 -5.79 16.40 2.94
C TYR A 27 -4.31 16.51 2.60
N LYS A 28 -3.48 16.56 3.65
CA LYS A 28 -2.04 16.46 3.48
C LYS A 28 -1.64 15.01 3.20
N ILE A 29 -1.13 14.74 2.00
CA ILE A 29 -0.56 13.45 1.64
C ILE A 29 0.81 13.31 2.30
N ASP A 30 0.99 12.28 3.14
CA ASP A 30 2.28 12.04 3.79
C ASP A 30 3.34 11.56 2.78
N TYR A 31 3.05 10.47 2.06
CA TYR A 31 3.86 9.99 0.96
C TYR A 31 3.12 9.05 0.01
N LEU A 32 3.55 9.03 -1.25
CA LEU A 32 3.22 7.99 -2.23
C LEU A 32 4.20 6.82 -2.12
N SER A 33 3.72 5.58 -2.04
CA SER A 33 4.59 4.40 -2.13
C SER A 33 4.32 3.58 -3.39
N ALA A 34 5.38 3.12 -4.06
CA ALA A 34 5.26 2.33 -5.29
C ALA A 34 6.37 1.28 -5.43
N ASP A 35 6.06 0.17 -6.10
CA ASP A 35 7.01 -0.92 -6.35
C ASP A 35 7.94 -0.60 -7.55
N ARG A 36 8.94 -1.46 -7.77
CA ARG A 36 9.98 -1.38 -8.81
C ARG A 36 9.48 -1.41 -10.26
N GLU A 37 8.17 -1.49 -10.47
CA GLU A 37 7.53 -1.39 -11.78
C GLU A 37 7.18 0.06 -12.14
N PHE A 38 7.12 0.95 -11.14
CA PHE A 38 6.80 2.37 -11.26
C PHE A 38 8.08 3.21 -11.34
N LEU A 39 8.86 2.98 -12.39
CA LEU A 39 10.19 3.57 -12.60
C LEU A 39 10.26 4.39 -13.89
N GLY A 40 11.21 5.32 -13.96
CA GLY A 40 11.48 6.12 -15.15
C GLY A 40 11.94 7.54 -14.82
N HIS A 41 12.74 8.12 -15.72
CA HIS A 41 13.23 9.49 -15.60
C HIS A 41 12.09 10.50 -15.42
N ASP A 42 11.10 10.46 -16.31
CA ASP A 42 10.00 11.45 -16.31
C ASP A 42 9.07 11.27 -15.11
N TRP A 43 8.87 10.01 -14.68
CA TRP A 43 8.08 9.72 -13.48
C TRP A 43 8.75 10.27 -12.22
N LEU A 44 10.06 10.02 -12.06
CA LEU A 44 10.82 10.55 -10.93
C LEU A 44 10.88 12.09 -10.96
N LYS A 45 11.06 12.68 -12.14
CA LYS A 45 11.02 14.13 -12.35
C LYS A 45 9.70 14.72 -11.87
N TYR A 46 8.58 14.16 -12.32
CA TYR A 46 7.24 14.59 -11.95
C TYR A 46 7.06 14.54 -10.43
N LEU A 47 7.37 13.40 -9.79
CA LEU A 47 7.21 13.26 -8.34
C LEU A 47 8.09 14.23 -7.55
N LEU A 48 9.30 14.51 -8.01
CA LEU A 48 10.18 15.51 -7.39
C LEU A 48 9.67 16.95 -7.57
N SER A 49 8.87 17.21 -8.60
CA SER A 49 8.21 18.51 -8.78
C SER A 49 6.95 18.71 -7.95
N GLN A 50 6.49 17.69 -7.19
CA GLN A 50 5.33 17.78 -6.30
C GLN A 50 5.79 18.08 -4.86
N PRO A 51 5.83 19.36 -4.42
CA PRO A 51 6.36 19.72 -3.10
C PRO A 51 5.50 19.22 -1.93
N MET A 52 4.22 18.99 -2.17
CA MET A 52 3.23 18.61 -1.14
C MET A 52 3.12 17.09 -0.95
N MET A 53 3.79 16.28 -1.78
CA MET A 53 3.70 14.83 -1.75
C MET A 53 5.09 14.21 -1.74
N SER A 54 5.50 13.66 -0.59
CA SER A 54 6.73 12.86 -0.52
C SER A 54 6.53 11.52 -1.23
N PHE A 55 7.59 10.73 -1.41
CA PHE A 55 7.47 9.38 -1.94
C PHE A 55 8.44 8.38 -1.33
N ARG A 56 8.08 7.10 -1.44
CA ARG A 56 8.84 5.89 -1.04
C ARG A 56 8.75 4.89 -2.19
N ILE A 57 9.68 4.96 -3.13
CA ILE A 57 9.65 4.12 -4.34
C ILE A 57 10.75 3.08 -4.25
N ARG A 58 10.38 1.81 -4.44
CA ARG A 58 11.38 0.74 -4.53
C ARG A 58 12.05 0.78 -5.89
N ILE A 59 13.36 0.63 -5.91
CA ILE A 59 14.16 0.55 -7.12
C ILE A 59 14.80 -0.84 -7.25
N ARG A 60 15.21 -1.21 -8.47
CA ARG A 60 15.91 -2.48 -8.71
C ARG A 60 17.33 -2.44 -8.15
N GLU A 61 17.84 -3.60 -7.76
CA GLU A 61 19.21 -3.71 -7.25
C GLU A 61 20.29 -3.37 -8.30
N THR A 62 19.91 -3.40 -9.58
CA THR A 62 20.74 -3.09 -10.74
C THR A 62 20.80 -1.59 -11.06
N GLU A 63 19.92 -0.77 -10.49
CA GLU A 63 19.93 0.68 -10.76
C GLU A 63 21.23 1.31 -10.27
N LEU A 64 21.75 2.27 -11.04
CA LEU A 64 23.02 2.96 -10.76
C LEU A 64 22.81 4.19 -9.89
N LEU A 65 23.66 4.33 -8.88
CA LEU A 65 23.70 5.46 -7.97
C LEU A 65 25.00 6.24 -8.19
N GLY A 66 24.85 7.51 -8.55
CA GLY A 66 25.96 8.46 -8.64
C GLY A 66 26.27 9.12 -7.30
N ASP A 67 27.55 9.23 -6.95
CA ASP A 67 28.02 10.04 -5.81
C ASP A 67 28.78 11.32 -6.24
N GLY A 68 28.78 11.61 -7.54
CA GLY A 68 29.50 12.72 -8.16
C GLY A 68 30.86 12.32 -8.74
N LYS A 69 31.41 11.16 -8.37
CA LYS A 69 32.68 10.63 -8.89
C LYS A 69 32.50 9.29 -9.57
N HIS A 70 31.70 8.41 -8.97
CA HIS A 70 31.46 7.05 -9.42
C HIS A 70 29.97 6.82 -9.58
N GLN A 71 29.63 5.91 -10.49
CA GLN A 71 28.29 5.32 -10.60
C GLN A 71 28.40 3.84 -10.28
N LEU A 72 27.76 3.41 -9.20
CA LEU A 72 27.77 2.02 -8.76
C LEU A 72 26.33 1.53 -8.62
N SER A 73 26.08 0.26 -8.93
CA SER A 73 24.75 -0.32 -8.72
C SER A 73 24.40 -0.32 -7.24
N THR A 74 23.11 -0.20 -6.92
CA THR A 74 22.64 -0.26 -5.52
C THR A 74 23.11 -1.56 -4.84
N ARG A 75 23.15 -2.68 -5.57
CA ARG A 75 23.71 -3.96 -5.11
C ARG A 75 25.14 -3.82 -4.59
N ILE A 76 26.01 -3.12 -5.30
CA ILE A 76 27.42 -2.92 -4.91
C ILE A 76 27.49 -1.98 -3.71
N VAL A 77 26.76 -0.86 -3.77
CA VAL A 77 26.74 0.15 -2.69
C VAL A 77 26.34 -0.46 -1.35
N PHE A 78 25.37 -1.38 -1.34
CA PHE A 78 24.86 -2.05 -0.13
C PHE A 78 25.31 -3.52 0.00
N SER A 79 26.42 -3.89 -0.65
CA SER A 79 26.96 -5.26 -0.59
C SER A 79 27.40 -5.69 0.82
N HIS A 80 27.75 -4.72 1.67
CA HIS A 80 28.14 -4.92 3.06
C HIS A 80 26.99 -5.31 4.00
N LEU A 81 25.72 -5.17 3.57
CA LEU A 81 24.57 -5.47 4.41
C LEU A 81 24.34 -6.98 4.56
N GLN A 82 24.35 -7.46 5.80
CA GLN A 82 23.93 -8.81 6.19
C GLN A 82 22.40 -8.90 6.35
N ILE A 83 21.86 -10.12 6.34
CA ILE A 83 20.40 -10.37 6.48
C ILE A 83 19.82 -9.64 7.70
N GLY A 84 18.72 -8.92 7.47
CA GLY A 84 18.05 -8.11 8.50
C GLY A 84 18.69 -6.75 8.76
N GLN A 85 19.88 -6.48 8.23
CA GLN A 85 20.53 -5.17 8.37
C GLN A 85 19.94 -4.16 7.39
N ARG A 86 19.77 -2.93 7.89
CA ARG A 86 19.37 -1.76 7.12
C ARG A 86 20.46 -0.70 7.13
N SER A 87 20.57 0.03 6.03
CA SER A 87 21.45 1.21 5.91
C SER A 87 20.73 2.33 5.20
N LEU A 88 20.94 3.56 5.67
CA LEU A 88 20.41 4.77 5.06
C LEU A 88 21.58 5.69 4.71
N LEU A 89 21.63 6.12 3.46
CA LEU A 89 22.68 7.03 3.01
C LEU A 89 22.34 8.45 3.46
N ARG A 90 23.21 9.03 4.30
CA ARG A 90 23.06 10.41 4.80
C ARG A 90 23.22 11.47 3.71
N LYS A 91 23.98 11.18 2.66
CA LYS A 91 24.19 12.06 1.51
C LYS A 91 23.32 11.60 0.35
N LYS A 92 22.76 12.56 -0.38
CA LYS A 92 22.01 12.27 -1.62
C LYS A 92 22.88 11.48 -2.61
N ARG A 93 22.20 10.73 -3.46
CA ARG A 93 22.78 10.04 -4.63
C ARG A 93 22.00 10.44 -5.87
N VAL A 94 22.68 10.46 -7.00
CA VAL A 94 22.06 10.73 -8.28
C VAL A 94 21.48 9.43 -8.83
N LEU A 95 20.16 9.37 -8.98
CA LEU A 95 19.44 8.29 -9.64
C LEU A 95 18.74 8.88 -10.88
N TRP A 96 19.04 8.35 -12.06
CA TRP A 96 18.50 8.83 -13.35
C TRP A 96 18.59 10.36 -13.53
N GLY A 97 19.70 10.96 -13.10
CA GLY A 97 19.92 12.42 -13.19
C GLY A 97 19.37 13.24 -12.02
N TYR A 98 18.59 12.65 -11.10
CA TYR A 98 17.98 13.37 -9.99
C TYR A 98 18.58 13.01 -8.63
N PRO A 99 18.77 14.01 -7.74
CA PRO A 99 19.33 13.77 -6.41
C PRO A 99 18.27 13.27 -5.42
N VAL A 100 18.43 12.04 -4.94
CA VAL A 100 17.49 11.37 -4.01
C VAL A 100 18.20 10.83 -2.76
N TYR A 101 17.43 10.62 -1.70
CA TYR A 101 17.87 9.85 -0.52
C TYR A 101 17.51 8.37 -0.70
N ILE A 102 18.31 7.50 -0.08
CA ILE A 102 18.25 6.06 -0.31
C ILE A 102 18.36 5.32 1.00
N GLY A 103 17.42 4.40 1.23
CA GLY A 103 17.48 3.38 2.25
C GLY A 103 17.56 2.01 1.61
N ALA A 104 18.23 1.08 2.29
CA ALA A 104 18.27 -0.31 1.89
C ALA A 104 18.11 -1.25 3.09
N LEU A 105 17.52 -2.41 2.86
CA LEU A 105 17.37 -3.52 3.81
C LEU A 105 17.70 -4.82 3.09
N ARG A 106 18.54 -5.66 3.71
CA ARG A 106 18.77 -7.03 3.25
C ARG A 106 17.67 -7.95 3.79
N LEU A 107 16.87 -8.53 2.90
CA LEU A 107 15.76 -9.39 3.25
C LEU A 107 16.22 -10.81 3.64
N GLN A 108 15.29 -11.60 4.19
CA GLN A 108 15.56 -12.97 4.65
C GLN A 108 15.92 -13.94 3.51
N ASP A 109 15.42 -13.68 2.30
CA ASP A 109 15.78 -14.40 1.09
C ASP A 109 17.10 -13.91 0.46
N ASN A 110 17.87 -13.11 1.20
CA ASN A 110 19.12 -12.46 0.78
C ASN A 110 18.96 -11.40 -0.33
N SER A 111 17.73 -11.12 -0.79
CA SER A 111 17.47 -10.05 -1.76
C SER A 111 17.62 -8.66 -1.13
N LEU A 112 17.92 -7.66 -1.96
CA LEU A 112 18.06 -6.28 -1.51
C LEU A 112 16.76 -5.50 -1.75
N LEU A 113 16.17 -4.99 -0.68
CA LEU A 113 15.12 -3.98 -0.75
C LEU A 113 15.78 -2.60 -0.74
N THR A 114 15.73 -1.88 -1.86
CA THR A 114 16.24 -0.50 -1.96
C THR A 114 15.08 0.46 -2.22
N VAL A 115 14.95 1.49 -1.40
CA VAL A 115 13.87 2.49 -1.47
C VAL A 115 14.48 3.89 -1.61
N VAL A 116 13.88 4.70 -2.48
CA VAL A 116 14.27 6.11 -2.68
C VAL A 116 13.20 7.06 -2.19
N ALA A 117 13.65 8.23 -1.72
CA ALA A 117 12.83 9.31 -1.19
C ALA A 117 13.38 10.69 -1.57
N PRO A 118 12.53 11.74 -1.64
CA PRO A 118 12.97 13.10 -1.97
C PRO A 118 13.72 13.78 -0.81
N SER A 119 13.43 13.40 0.43
CA SER A 119 14.01 13.92 1.66
C SER A 119 14.58 12.81 2.55
N TYR A 120 15.52 13.18 3.42
CA TYR A 120 16.12 12.24 4.35
C TYR A 120 15.09 11.89 5.43
N CYS A 121 14.79 10.60 5.58
CA CYS A 121 13.89 10.11 6.61
C CYS A 121 14.39 8.77 7.17
N HIS A 122 14.49 8.68 8.49
CA HIS A 122 14.95 7.47 9.16
C HIS A 122 14.00 6.27 9.00
N THR A 123 12.71 6.55 8.76
CA THR A 123 11.66 5.55 8.60
C THR A 123 11.46 5.12 7.15
N ILE A 124 12.31 5.50 6.19
CA ILE A 124 12.12 5.23 4.75
C ILE A 124 11.75 3.76 4.42
N ILE A 125 12.35 2.80 5.13
CA ILE A 125 12.10 1.37 4.97
C ILE A 125 10.79 0.96 5.66
N ASP A 126 10.53 1.51 6.84
CA ASP A 126 9.34 1.22 7.65
C ASP A 126 8.07 1.79 6.97
N ASP A 127 8.18 2.99 6.39
CA ASP A 127 7.16 3.64 5.55
C ASP A 127 6.85 2.77 4.33
N TYR A 128 7.89 2.31 3.63
CA TYR A 128 7.71 1.44 2.46
C TYR A 128 7.06 0.10 2.81
N ALA A 129 7.32 -0.45 4.00
CA ALA A 129 6.70 -1.69 4.44
C ALA A 129 5.16 -1.59 4.50
N GLN A 130 4.61 -0.39 4.72
CA GLN A 130 3.15 -0.15 4.70
C GLN A 130 2.52 -0.39 3.32
N ARG A 131 3.32 -0.36 2.24
CA ARG A 131 2.85 -0.70 0.87
C ARG A 131 2.19 -2.07 0.80
N TRP A 132 2.62 -3.03 1.64
CA TRP A 132 2.02 -4.37 1.70
C TRP A 132 0.51 -4.36 2.03
N GLY A 133 -0.01 -3.24 2.53
CA GLY A 133 -1.44 -3.00 2.71
C GLY A 133 -2.25 -3.21 1.43
N ILE A 134 -1.75 -2.82 0.26
CA ILE A 134 -2.49 -2.98 -1.00
C ILE A 134 -2.67 -4.44 -1.40
N GLU A 135 -1.69 -5.30 -1.11
CA GLU A 135 -1.78 -6.74 -1.36
C GLU A 135 -2.74 -7.42 -0.39
N THR A 136 -2.82 -6.89 0.83
CA THR A 136 -3.83 -7.30 1.81
C THR A 136 -5.22 -6.92 1.33
N LEU A 137 -5.41 -5.69 0.85
CA LEU A 137 -6.64 -5.18 0.25
C LEU A 137 -7.10 -6.07 -0.92
N PHE A 138 -6.25 -6.29 -1.92
CA PHE A 138 -6.60 -7.12 -3.07
C PHE A 138 -6.86 -8.57 -2.67
N GLY A 139 -6.12 -9.11 -1.70
CA GLY A 139 -6.40 -10.44 -1.18
C GLY A 139 -7.78 -10.55 -0.53
N ILE A 140 -8.21 -9.51 0.20
CA ILE A 140 -9.55 -9.44 0.80
C ILE A 140 -10.63 -9.40 -0.29
N PHE A 141 -10.44 -8.63 -1.36
CA PHE A 141 -11.40 -8.61 -2.47
C PHE A 141 -11.51 -9.96 -3.17
N LYS A 142 -10.41 -10.70 -3.27
CA LYS A 142 -10.35 -12.03 -3.88
C LYS A 142 -10.71 -13.12 -2.86
N SER A 143 -9.97 -14.22 -2.87
CA SER A 143 -10.25 -15.44 -2.09
C SER A 143 -10.14 -15.30 -0.57
N ARG A 144 -9.53 -14.24 -0.04
CA ARG A 144 -9.42 -14.03 1.42
C ARG A 144 -10.58 -13.23 2.01
N GLY A 145 -11.65 -12.96 1.27
CA GLY A 145 -12.80 -12.23 1.79
C GLY A 145 -14.03 -12.35 0.89
N PHE A 146 -14.14 -11.45 -0.07
CA PHE A 146 -15.36 -11.24 -0.86
C PHE A 146 -15.49 -12.15 -2.09
N ASN A 147 -14.45 -12.94 -2.40
CA ASN A 147 -14.44 -13.91 -3.50
C ASN A 147 -14.78 -13.28 -4.87
N LEU A 148 -14.27 -12.08 -5.14
CA LEU A 148 -14.55 -11.33 -6.37
C LEU A 148 -14.27 -12.16 -7.65
N GLU A 149 -13.22 -12.98 -7.66
CA GLU A 149 -12.84 -13.80 -8.81
C GLU A 149 -13.88 -14.89 -9.14
N ASP A 150 -14.65 -15.36 -8.15
CA ASP A 150 -15.70 -16.38 -8.33
C ASP A 150 -16.95 -15.81 -9.01
N THR A 151 -17.08 -14.47 -9.09
CA THR A 151 -18.18 -13.82 -9.82
C THR A 151 -18.04 -13.95 -11.34
N HIS A 152 -16.83 -14.28 -11.82
CA HIS A 152 -16.46 -14.30 -13.25
C HIS A 152 -16.84 -13.03 -14.02
N LEU A 153 -17.00 -11.90 -13.32
CA LEU A 153 -17.35 -10.63 -13.94
C LEU A 153 -16.14 -10.07 -14.68
N VAL A 154 -16.28 -9.88 -16.01
CA VAL A 154 -15.19 -9.39 -16.88
C VAL A 154 -15.46 -7.97 -17.41
N ASP A 155 -16.72 -7.52 -17.37
CA ASP A 155 -17.10 -6.19 -17.84
C ASP A 155 -16.51 -5.08 -16.94
N SER A 156 -15.76 -4.17 -17.55
CA SER A 156 -14.98 -3.14 -16.83
C SER A 156 -15.87 -2.18 -16.03
N GLU A 157 -17.01 -1.78 -16.60
CA GLU A 157 -17.91 -0.83 -15.94
C GLU A 157 -18.60 -1.48 -14.73
N ARG A 158 -19.12 -2.70 -14.91
CA ARG A 158 -19.71 -3.47 -13.80
C ARG A 158 -18.67 -3.80 -12.73
N LEU A 159 -17.44 -4.14 -13.12
CA LEU A 159 -16.33 -4.34 -12.19
C LEU A 159 -16.06 -3.08 -11.38
N SER A 160 -15.98 -1.92 -12.03
CA SER A 160 -15.78 -0.63 -11.35
C SER A 160 -16.85 -0.37 -10.28
N ARG A 161 -18.13 -0.57 -10.63
CA ARG A 161 -19.25 -0.43 -9.67
C ARG A 161 -19.16 -1.43 -8.53
N LEU A 162 -18.79 -2.68 -8.82
CA LEU A 162 -18.62 -3.71 -7.80
C LEU A 162 -17.46 -3.39 -6.86
N PHE A 163 -16.33 -2.88 -7.38
CA PHE A 163 -15.21 -2.42 -6.56
C PHE A 163 -15.61 -1.30 -5.59
N ALA A 164 -16.45 -0.36 -6.01
CA ALA A 164 -16.97 0.68 -5.13
C ALA A 164 -17.77 0.06 -3.96
N LEU A 165 -18.69 -0.86 -4.25
CA LEU A 165 -19.48 -1.56 -3.23
C LEU A 165 -18.62 -2.41 -2.28
N LEU A 166 -17.66 -3.16 -2.82
CA LEU A 166 -16.74 -3.97 -2.01
C LEU A 166 -15.84 -3.11 -1.13
N THR A 167 -15.46 -1.92 -1.59
CA THR A 167 -14.66 -0.97 -0.80
C THR A 167 -15.46 -0.46 0.39
N ILE A 168 -16.74 -0.12 0.21
CA ILE A 168 -17.64 0.26 1.31
C ILE A 168 -17.82 -0.92 2.28
N ALA A 169 -18.08 -2.12 1.77
CA ALA A 169 -18.22 -3.33 2.58
C ALA A 169 -16.93 -3.65 3.36
N LEU A 170 -15.76 -3.40 2.77
CA LEU A 170 -14.47 -3.56 3.44
C LEU A 170 -14.31 -2.57 4.58
N CYS A 171 -14.62 -1.29 4.37
CA CYS A 171 -14.61 -0.27 5.42
C CYS A 171 -15.55 -0.67 6.55
N TRP A 172 -16.75 -1.17 6.23
CA TRP A 172 -17.72 -1.63 7.20
C TRP A 172 -17.19 -2.79 8.05
N ALA A 173 -16.69 -3.84 7.40
CA ALA A 173 -16.13 -5.00 8.07
C ALA A 173 -14.90 -4.63 8.90
N TYR A 174 -14.03 -3.75 8.41
CA TYR A 174 -12.86 -3.31 9.14
C TYR A 174 -13.25 -2.50 10.40
N ARG A 175 -14.14 -1.52 10.28
CA ARG A 175 -14.65 -0.73 11.40
C ARG A 175 -15.34 -1.59 12.45
N THR A 176 -16.18 -2.54 12.01
CA THR A 176 -16.85 -3.52 12.88
C THR A 176 -15.82 -4.36 13.63
N GLY A 177 -14.79 -4.84 12.94
CA GLY A 177 -13.69 -5.60 13.56
C GLY A 177 -12.87 -4.78 14.56
N GLN A 178 -12.66 -3.49 14.30
CA GLN A 178 -11.98 -2.59 15.25
C GLN A 178 -12.78 -2.49 16.54
N TRP A 179 -14.08 -2.24 16.43
CA TRP A 179 -15.00 -2.17 17.57
C TRP A 179 -15.01 -3.47 18.38
N LEU A 180 -15.17 -4.62 17.72
CA LEU A 180 -15.11 -5.94 18.37
C LEU A 180 -13.77 -6.14 19.08
N SER A 181 -12.66 -5.74 18.46
CA SER A 181 -11.33 -5.91 19.03
C SER A 181 -11.05 -5.02 20.25
N GLN A 182 -11.79 -3.92 20.42
CA GLN A 182 -11.74 -3.08 21.63
C GLN A 182 -12.44 -3.77 22.80
N ALA A 183 -13.59 -4.38 22.55
CA ALA A 183 -14.33 -5.14 23.57
C ALA A 183 -13.63 -6.47 23.92
N LYS A 184 -13.12 -7.17 22.91
CA LYS A 184 -12.43 -8.45 23.04
C LYS A 184 -11.18 -8.49 22.14
N PRO A 185 -9.99 -8.18 22.70
CA PRO A 185 -8.75 -8.20 21.94
C PRO A 185 -8.50 -9.54 21.26
N ILE A 186 -8.15 -9.48 19.96
CA ILE A 186 -7.78 -10.67 19.19
C ILE A 186 -6.46 -11.23 19.75
N SER A 187 -6.45 -12.52 20.08
CA SER A 187 -5.27 -13.17 20.65
C SER A 187 -4.06 -13.11 19.70
N ILE A 188 -2.89 -12.87 20.27
CA ILE A 188 -1.62 -12.92 19.56
C ILE A 188 -1.04 -14.32 19.74
N LYS A 189 -0.72 -14.98 18.63
CA LYS A 189 -0.13 -16.32 18.62
C LYS A 189 1.38 -16.26 18.88
N SER A 190 2.01 -17.40 19.16
CA SER A 190 3.44 -17.52 19.48
C SER A 190 4.38 -16.89 18.44
N HIS A 191 4.00 -16.88 17.17
CA HIS A 191 4.73 -16.22 16.07
C HIS A 191 4.52 -14.69 16.01
N GLY A 192 3.96 -14.06 17.04
CA GLY A 192 3.80 -12.61 17.17
C GLY A 192 2.72 -11.96 16.29
N ARG A 193 1.88 -12.76 15.60
CA ARG A 193 0.77 -12.22 14.76
C ARG A 193 -0.58 -12.56 15.38
N LYS A 194 -1.58 -11.72 15.12
CA LYS A 194 -2.97 -11.93 15.54
C LYS A 194 -3.52 -13.25 14.97
N ALA A 195 -4.37 -13.93 15.73
CA ALA A 195 -5.00 -15.18 15.32
C ALA A 195 -5.91 -15.03 14.09
N LYS A 196 -6.54 -13.85 13.95
CA LYS A 196 -7.29 -13.40 12.78
C LYS A 196 -7.02 -11.92 12.52
N SER A 197 -7.21 -11.46 11.28
CA SER A 197 -7.12 -10.03 10.97
C SER A 197 -8.33 -9.27 11.55
N ILE A 198 -8.17 -7.97 11.77
CA ILE A 198 -9.28 -7.09 12.20
C ILE A 198 -10.44 -7.18 11.20
N PHE A 199 -10.12 -7.08 9.90
CA PHE A 199 -11.10 -7.26 8.83
C PHE A 199 -11.86 -8.59 8.95
N ARG A 200 -11.14 -9.71 9.14
CA ARG A 200 -11.76 -11.05 9.20
C ARG A 200 -12.72 -11.16 10.37
N ASP A 201 -12.35 -10.61 11.52
CA ASP A 201 -13.21 -10.60 12.71
C ASP A 201 -14.54 -9.89 12.45
N GLY A 202 -14.48 -8.66 11.93
CA GLY A 202 -15.69 -7.91 11.61
C GLY A 202 -16.47 -8.49 10.43
N PHE A 203 -15.80 -9.04 9.41
CA PHE A 203 -16.45 -9.69 8.29
C PHE A 203 -17.23 -10.93 8.71
N ASP A 204 -16.66 -11.80 9.54
CA ASP A 204 -17.35 -12.99 10.03
C ASP A 204 -18.52 -12.61 10.95
N HIS A 205 -18.39 -11.53 11.74
CA HIS A 205 -19.49 -10.99 12.53
C HIS A 205 -20.64 -10.46 11.66
N LEU A 206 -20.35 -9.62 10.66
CA LEU A 206 -21.36 -9.14 9.72
C LEU A 206 -22.06 -10.30 9.00
N ARG A 207 -21.31 -11.34 8.61
CA ARG A 207 -21.90 -12.56 8.01
C ARG A 207 -22.85 -13.28 8.96
N SER A 208 -22.52 -13.35 10.26
CA SER A 208 -23.42 -13.93 11.27
C SER A 208 -24.70 -13.11 11.38
N ILE A 209 -24.60 -11.78 11.42
CA ILE A 209 -25.75 -10.88 11.45
C ILE A 209 -26.65 -11.13 10.24
N PHE A 210 -26.10 -11.21 9.03
CA PHE A 210 -26.91 -11.41 7.82
C PHE A 210 -27.51 -12.82 7.71
N ARG A 211 -26.83 -13.84 8.22
CA ARG A 211 -27.33 -15.22 8.19
C ARG A 211 -28.51 -15.39 9.15
N ASP A 212 -28.41 -14.82 10.33
CA ASP A 212 -29.35 -14.99 11.44
C ASP A 212 -29.97 -13.62 11.80
N PHE A 213 -30.47 -12.90 10.79
CA PHE A 213 -30.86 -11.48 10.90
C PHE A 213 -31.90 -11.18 11.95
N ASP A 214 -32.91 -12.05 12.11
CA ASP A 214 -33.98 -11.84 13.09
C ASP A 214 -33.47 -11.85 14.53
N GLU A 215 -32.40 -12.62 14.81
CA GLU A 215 -31.77 -12.71 16.13
C GLU A 215 -30.79 -11.55 16.37
N HIS A 216 -30.20 -11.00 15.30
CA HIS A 216 -29.13 -10.00 15.37
C HIS A 216 -29.55 -8.59 14.90
N LYS A 217 -30.83 -8.24 14.94
CA LYS A 217 -31.32 -6.90 14.53
C LYS A 217 -30.61 -5.76 15.26
N THR A 218 -30.38 -5.89 16.56
CA THR A 218 -29.69 -4.86 17.34
C THR A 218 -28.24 -4.69 16.89
N ASP A 219 -27.52 -5.80 16.69
CA ASP A 219 -26.13 -5.79 16.21
C ASP A 219 -26.04 -5.19 14.80
N PHE A 220 -27.02 -5.48 13.94
CA PHE A 220 -27.13 -4.86 12.62
C PHE A 220 -27.22 -3.34 12.71
N PHE A 221 -28.15 -2.80 13.49
CA PHE A 221 -28.31 -1.35 13.63
C PHE A 221 -27.09 -0.68 14.27
N GLN A 222 -26.44 -1.32 15.24
CA GLN A 222 -25.17 -0.83 15.79
C GLN A 222 -24.07 -0.81 14.73
N SER A 223 -23.94 -1.89 13.95
CA SER A 223 -22.93 -1.96 12.89
C SER A 223 -23.16 -0.94 11.78
N LEU A 224 -24.42 -0.59 11.47
CA LEU A 224 -24.76 0.43 10.47
C LEU A 224 -24.24 1.81 10.84
N GLN A 225 -24.11 2.13 12.15
CA GLN A 225 -23.55 3.40 12.59
C GLN A 225 -22.11 3.60 12.10
N PHE A 226 -21.38 2.52 11.80
CA PHE A 226 -20.02 2.61 11.26
C PHE A 226 -19.96 3.05 9.80
N LEU A 227 -21.07 2.98 9.07
CA LEU A 227 -21.21 3.50 7.72
C LEU A 227 -21.69 4.95 7.70
N SER A 228 -22.16 5.47 8.83
CA SER A 228 -22.59 6.86 8.92
C SER A 228 -21.41 7.78 9.21
N CYS A 229 -21.40 8.93 8.54
CA CYS A 229 -20.49 10.04 8.83
C CYS A 229 -21.09 11.03 9.87
N THR A 230 -22.25 10.70 10.45
CA THR A 230 -22.96 11.48 11.48
C THR A 230 -22.80 10.87 12.86
#